data_AF-A0A177FAH6-F1
#
_entry.id   AF-A0A177FAH6-F1
#
_cell.length_a   1.000
_cell.length_b   1.000
_cell.length_c   1.000
_cell.angle_alpha   90.00
_cell.angle_beta   90.00
_cell.angle_gamma   90.00
#
_symmetry.space_group_name_H-M   'P 1'
#
loop_
_entity.id
_entity.type
_entity.pdbx_description
1 polymer ?
#
loop_
_entity_poly.entity_id
_entity_poly.type
_entity_poly.pdbx_seq_one_letter_code
_entity_poly.pdbx_strand_id
1 'polypeptide(L)'
;MPLTVLTDNDVRELLYTLTKEDIDELQSNLAEALHSYSTGDTNSPCCASFQPQRTIIKKNGVTTLFMPASTGSSVGMKIVSLQQPEVPLHSKSSVSSGNSESHNGTPSGSMSSSASVKSTTNDFASMTLTPSSTMSSSRDSVDGSSFQPPASIASSRSTTPKGSITLLDSNGNPMGIVNAEELTAFRTALSSTLMLKKRENVHTVTVFGAGKQAYWHIRLALILKGDQIRHVNIINRSFERSIKLMKAFQMTQDFNDQWRKDIKFSAMSPEFGEYGRLLKEEVRKADVIFCCTPSVEPLFPAEFLTSREGRRKGRYIVAIGSYAPHMCELHPDIFKVAVEPEHGGHHHHRHARQGGVVIVDSLESCLKESGEIVKAKLKPEHLVEIGELMMIKKAATREIELGGPGEQGLLDWLTKGNVIYKSVGMGLLDLVVAGDLIRMGKEKDVGVTIEDF
;
A
#
# COMPACT_ATOMS: atom_id res chain seq x y z
N MET A 1 -31.90 16.07 11.26
CA MET A 1 -30.75 15.59 12.06
C MET A 1 -29.54 16.39 11.63
N PRO A 2 -28.61 16.76 12.53
CA PRO A 2 -27.48 17.56 12.14
C PRO A 2 -26.54 16.82 11.17
N LEU A 3 -26.14 17.52 10.10
CA LEU A 3 -25.11 17.08 9.17
C LEU A 3 -23.73 17.49 9.69
N THR A 4 -22.76 16.57 9.70
CA THR A 4 -21.36 16.89 10.03
C THR A 4 -20.49 16.99 8.78
N VAL A 5 -19.75 18.08 8.64
CA VAL A 5 -18.78 18.30 7.56
C VAL A 5 -17.36 18.27 8.11
N LEU A 6 -16.54 17.37 7.58
CA LEU A 6 -15.13 17.22 7.94
C LEU A 6 -14.23 17.60 6.76
N THR A 7 -13.45 18.67 6.93
CA THR A 7 -12.41 19.07 5.98
C THR A 7 -11.21 18.11 6.03
N ASP A 8 -10.27 18.22 5.09
CA ASP A 8 -9.03 17.41 5.14
C ASP A 8 -8.21 17.71 6.40
N ASN A 9 -8.28 18.93 6.93
CA ASN A 9 -7.59 19.27 8.17
C ASN A 9 -8.24 18.59 9.37
N ASP A 10 -9.57 18.61 9.46
CA ASP A 10 -10.34 17.96 10.53
C ASP A 10 -10.08 16.45 10.53
N VAL A 11 -10.08 15.82 9.34
CA VAL A 11 -9.74 14.40 9.18
C VAL A 11 -8.31 14.14 9.65
N ARG A 12 -7.32 14.95 9.24
CA ARG A 12 -5.93 14.79 9.69
C ARG A 12 -5.80 14.93 11.20
N GLU A 13 -6.48 15.91 11.80
CA GLU A 13 -6.49 16.13 13.23
C GLU A 13 -7.04 14.92 13.98
N LEU A 14 -8.24 14.45 13.64
CA LEU A 14 -8.85 13.27 14.23
C LEU A 14 -7.93 12.06 14.12
N LEU A 15 -7.44 11.77 12.92
CA LEU A 15 -6.59 10.60 12.67
C LEU A 15 -5.23 10.69 13.37
N TYR A 16 -4.69 11.89 13.58
CA TYR A 16 -3.39 12.07 14.25
C TYR A 16 -3.47 11.90 15.76
N THR A 17 -4.66 12.00 16.34
CA THR A 17 -4.91 11.74 17.78
C THR A 17 -5.17 10.28 18.12
N LEU A 18 -5.29 9.40 17.12
CA LEU A 18 -5.64 8.00 17.35
C LEU A 18 -4.55 7.27 18.12
N THR A 19 -4.97 6.64 19.22
CA THR A 19 -4.22 5.71 20.04
C THR A 19 -4.21 4.31 19.43
N LYS A 20 -3.45 3.38 20.02
CA LYS A 20 -3.46 1.98 19.59
C LYS A 20 -4.83 1.36 19.79
N GLU A 21 -5.50 1.68 20.90
CA GLU A 21 -6.84 1.25 21.24
C GLU A 21 -7.86 1.75 20.21
N ASP A 22 -7.77 3.01 19.79
CA ASP A 22 -8.63 3.55 18.73
C ASP A 22 -8.41 2.82 17.40
N ILE A 23 -7.15 2.53 17.04
CA ILE A 23 -6.84 1.75 15.83
C ILE A 23 -7.41 0.33 15.92
N ASP A 24 -7.34 -0.30 17.10
CA ASP A 24 -7.89 -1.63 17.32
C ASP A 24 -9.42 -1.65 17.19
N GLU A 25 -10.12 -0.63 17.71
CA GLU A 25 -11.57 -0.44 17.55
C GLU A 25 -11.96 -0.24 16.08
N LEU A 26 -11.31 0.71 15.39
CA LEU A 26 -11.55 0.98 13.96
C LEU A 26 -11.28 -0.26 13.11
N GLN A 27 -10.24 -1.03 13.42
CA GLN A 27 -9.96 -2.29 12.75
C GLN A 27 -11.02 -3.35 13.04
N SER A 28 -11.57 -3.40 14.26
CA SER A 28 -12.66 -4.33 14.59
C SER A 28 -13.90 -4.03 13.77
N ASN A 29 -14.34 -2.77 13.72
CA ASN A 29 -15.51 -2.34 12.94
C ASN A 29 -15.31 -2.67 11.45
N LEU A 30 -14.12 -2.40 10.92
CA LEU A 30 -13.77 -2.69 9.54
C LEU A 30 -13.71 -4.20 9.25
N ALA A 31 -13.14 -4.99 10.17
CA ALA A 31 -13.05 -6.44 10.05
C ALA A 31 -14.44 -7.10 10.07
N GLU A 32 -15.36 -6.61 10.89
CA GLU A 32 -16.75 -7.07 10.92
C GLU A 32 -17.49 -6.76 9.61
N ALA A 33 -17.36 -5.54 9.09
CA ALA A 33 -17.94 -5.17 7.80
C ALA A 33 -17.37 -6.00 6.64
N LEU A 34 -16.06 -6.23 6.62
CA LEU A 34 -15.40 -7.09 5.63
C LEU A 34 -15.84 -8.54 5.76
N HIS A 35 -15.96 -9.05 6.99
CA HIS A 35 -16.48 -10.40 7.22
C HIS A 35 -17.92 -10.54 6.72
N SER A 36 -18.79 -9.57 7.07
CA SER A 36 -20.16 -9.49 6.59
C SER A 36 -20.23 -9.51 5.05
N TYR A 37 -19.37 -8.74 4.38
CA TYR A 37 -19.23 -8.74 2.92
C TYR A 37 -18.83 -10.11 2.36
N SER A 38 -17.79 -10.74 2.94
CA SER A 38 -17.18 -11.96 2.40
C SER A 38 -17.93 -13.26 2.73
N THR A 39 -18.84 -13.26 3.71
CA THR A 39 -19.61 -14.47 4.06
C THR A 39 -20.55 -14.97 2.97
N GLY A 40 -20.86 -14.14 1.96
CA GLY A 40 -21.81 -14.49 0.91
C GLY A 40 -23.27 -14.60 1.37
N ASP A 41 -23.57 -14.32 2.64
CA ASP A 41 -24.94 -14.24 3.14
C ASP A 41 -25.61 -12.99 2.59
N THR A 42 -26.65 -13.19 1.77
CA THR A 42 -27.40 -12.09 1.15
C THR A 42 -28.20 -11.26 2.14
N ASN A 43 -28.43 -11.77 3.36
CA ASN A 43 -29.08 -11.04 4.44
C ASN A 43 -28.08 -10.25 5.30
N SER A 44 -26.78 -10.41 5.04
CA SER A 44 -25.73 -9.73 5.78
C SER A 44 -25.76 -8.23 5.50
N PRO A 45 -25.57 -7.37 6.52
CA PRO A 45 -25.72 -5.92 6.38
C PRO A 45 -24.79 -5.30 5.32
N CYS A 46 -23.60 -5.87 5.12
CA CYS A 46 -22.62 -5.41 4.14
C CYS A 46 -22.51 -6.33 2.92
N CYS A 47 -23.50 -7.18 2.64
CA CYS A 47 -23.41 -8.21 1.60
C CYS A 47 -23.03 -7.64 0.21
N ALA A 48 -22.42 -8.49 -0.63
CA ALA A 48 -21.86 -8.06 -1.91
C ALA A 48 -22.88 -7.38 -2.86
N SER A 49 -24.17 -7.75 -2.81
CA SER A 49 -25.22 -7.11 -3.59
C SER A 49 -25.45 -5.64 -3.24
N PHE A 50 -25.03 -5.20 -2.05
CA PHE A 50 -25.08 -3.79 -1.63
C PHE A 50 -23.75 -3.04 -1.86
N GLN A 51 -22.78 -3.67 -2.50
CA GLN A 51 -21.48 -3.06 -2.87
C GLN A 51 -21.36 -2.95 -4.40
N PRO A 52 -22.13 -2.07 -5.05
CA PRO A 52 -22.13 -1.95 -6.50
C PRO A 52 -20.75 -1.57 -7.04
N GLN A 53 -20.48 -1.98 -8.28
CA GLN A 53 -19.25 -1.61 -8.97
C GLN A 53 -19.14 -0.10 -9.14
N ARG A 54 -17.91 0.42 -9.05
CA ARG A 54 -17.65 1.85 -9.24
C ARG A 54 -18.05 2.30 -10.65
N THR A 55 -18.65 3.48 -10.75
CA THR A 55 -18.94 4.14 -12.02
C THR A 55 -17.82 5.13 -12.37
N ILE A 56 -17.41 5.18 -13.64
CA ILE A 56 -16.28 6.00 -14.09
C ILE A 56 -16.75 6.99 -15.15
N ILE A 57 -16.47 8.27 -14.94
CA ILE A 57 -16.63 9.33 -15.93
C ILE A 57 -15.26 9.85 -16.34
N LYS A 58 -14.96 9.87 -17.64
CA LYS A 58 -13.74 10.47 -18.20
C LYS A 58 -14.11 11.70 -19.00
N LYS A 59 -13.64 12.88 -18.59
CA LYS A 59 -13.90 14.16 -19.27
C LYS A 59 -12.71 15.10 -19.12
N ASN A 60 -12.26 15.71 -20.22
CA ASN A 60 -11.21 16.74 -20.23
C ASN A 60 -9.93 16.34 -19.46
N GLY A 61 -9.44 15.10 -19.65
CA GLY A 61 -8.25 14.60 -18.96
C GLY A 61 -8.44 14.27 -17.46
N VAL A 62 -9.66 14.42 -16.94
CA VAL A 62 -10.04 14.05 -15.57
C VAL A 62 -10.84 12.76 -15.60
N THR A 63 -10.44 11.80 -14.77
CA THR A 63 -11.20 10.58 -14.49
C THR A 63 -11.84 10.72 -13.12
N THR A 64 -13.17 10.76 -13.06
CA THR A 64 -13.95 10.79 -11.81
C THR A 64 -14.56 9.43 -11.56
N LEU A 65 -14.33 8.87 -10.38
CA LEU A 65 -14.85 7.60 -9.91
C LEU A 65 -15.93 7.87 -8.87
N PHE A 66 -17.07 7.21 -9.04
CA PHE A 66 -18.19 7.18 -8.11
C PHE A 66 -18.23 5.78 -7.51
N MET A 67 -18.08 5.67 -6.20
CA MET A 67 -17.97 4.40 -5.48
C MET A 67 -19.10 4.34 -4.43
N PRO A 68 -20.30 3.88 -4.82
CA PRO A 68 -21.40 3.69 -3.88
C PRO A 68 -21.16 2.44 -3.02
N ALA A 69 -21.68 2.46 -1.80
CA ALA A 69 -21.63 1.32 -0.89
C ALA A 69 -22.71 1.44 0.19
N SER A 70 -22.90 0.35 0.94
CA SER A 70 -23.76 0.30 2.12
C SER A 70 -23.07 -0.44 3.26
N THR A 71 -23.20 0.04 4.49
CA THR A 71 -22.72 -0.63 5.71
C THR A 71 -23.85 -1.37 6.44
N GLY A 72 -25.05 -1.43 5.84
CA GLY A 72 -26.28 -1.94 6.46
C GLY A 72 -26.99 -0.92 7.37
N SER A 73 -26.24 -0.06 8.06
CA SER A 73 -26.77 1.07 8.84
C SER A 73 -26.80 2.39 8.05
N SER A 74 -25.97 2.48 7.00
CA SER A 74 -25.75 3.70 6.25
C SER A 74 -25.55 3.37 4.78
N VAL A 75 -26.00 4.27 3.90
CA VAL A 75 -25.71 4.25 2.47
C VAL A 75 -24.93 5.50 2.11
N GLY A 76 -23.98 5.37 1.19
CA GLY A 76 -23.13 6.49 0.86
C GLY A 76 -22.38 6.30 -0.43
N MET A 77 -21.60 7.32 -0.77
CA MET A 77 -20.79 7.31 -1.97
C MET A 77 -19.53 8.11 -1.76
N LYS A 78 -18.40 7.51 -2.18
CA LYS A 78 -17.16 8.25 -2.40
C LYS A 78 -17.09 8.71 -3.84
N ILE A 79 -16.78 9.99 -4.04
CA ILE A 79 -16.49 10.57 -5.36
C ILE A 79 -15.06 11.05 -5.35
N VAL A 80 -14.20 10.49 -6.21
CA VAL A 80 -12.78 10.90 -6.32
C VAL A 80 -12.40 11.18 -7.77
N SER A 81 -11.58 12.19 -7.99
CA SER A 81 -11.07 12.58 -9.30
C SER A 81 -9.56 12.44 -9.38
N LEU A 82 -9.10 11.90 -10.51
CA LEU A 82 -7.70 11.73 -10.87
C LEU A 82 -7.44 12.49 -12.18
N GLN A 83 -6.45 13.39 -12.16
CA GLN A 83 -5.96 14.02 -13.39
C GLN A 83 -4.97 13.07 -14.07
N GLN A 84 -5.20 12.78 -15.34
CA GLN A 84 -4.20 12.08 -16.14
C GLN A 84 -3.13 13.07 -16.61
N PRO A 85 -1.85 12.67 -16.66
CA PRO A 85 -0.83 13.45 -17.35
C PRO A 85 -1.20 13.55 -18.84
N GLU A 86 -1.05 14.73 -19.43
CA GLU A 86 -1.08 14.86 -20.89
C GLU A 86 0.08 14.04 -21.45
N VAL A 87 -0.23 13.03 -22.25
CA VAL A 87 0.79 12.31 -23.04
C VAL A 87 1.22 13.28 -24.13
N PRO A 88 2.52 13.67 -24.23
CA PRO A 88 2.98 14.46 -25.36
C PRO A 88 2.71 13.66 -26.63
N LEU A 89 1.96 14.24 -27.57
CA LEU A 89 1.78 13.67 -28.89
C LEU A 89 3.16 13.37 -29.48
N HIS A 90 3.48 12.10 -29.68
CA HIS A 90 4.65 11.70 -30.46
C HIS A 90 4.58 12.44 -31.80
N SER A 91 5.51 13.38 -32.02
CA SER A 91 5.74 13.96 -33.33
C SER A 91 6.03 12.81 -34.28
N LYS A 92 5.10 12.54 -35.20
CA LYS A 92 5.32 11.65 -36.32
C LYS A 92 6.63 12.09 -36.98
N SER A 93 7.59 11.20 -37.02
CA SER A 93 8.80 11.34 -37.81
C SER A 93 8.41 11.45 -39.28
N SER A 94 8.23 12.68 -39.76
CA SER A 94 8.19 12.96 -41.19
C SER A 94 9.63 12.90 -41.70
N VAL A 95 9.90 11.83 -42.44
CA VAL A 95 11.04 11.71 -43.34
C VAL A 95 11.01 12.90 -44.30
N SER A 96 12.07 13.71 -44.29
CA SER A 96 12.39 14.59 -45.42
C SER A 96 13.90 14.66 -45.59
N SER A 97 14.33 14.11 -46.72
CA SER A 97 15.65 14.10 -47.31
C SER A 97 16.18 15.52 -47.54
N GLY A 98 17.46 15.75 -47.25
CA GLY A 98 18.18 16.98 -47.60
C GLY A 98 19.68 16.76 -47.49
N ASN A 99 20.36 16.79 -48.63
CA ASN A 99 21.77 16.46 -48.84
C ASN A 99 22.73 17.60 -48.40
N SER A 100 23.90 17.18 -47.88
CA SER A 100 25.27 17.71 -48.08
C SER A 100 25.57 19.22 -47.86
N GLU A 101 26.47 19.57 -46.94
CA GLU A 101 27.92 19.76 -47.17
C GLU A 101 28.64 20.34 -45.91
N SER A 102 29.95 20.18 -45.91
CA SER A 102 30.99 20.36 -44.88
C SER A 102 31.26 21.79 -44.38
N HIS A 103 31.72 21.96 -43.12
CA HIS A 103 33.09 22.43 -42.81
C HIS A 103 33.42 22.59 -41.30
N ASN A 104 34.73 22.54 -41.04
CA ASN A 104 35.48 22.59 -39.77
C ASN A 104 35.28 23.83 -38.89
N GLY A 105 35.55 23.68 -37.59
CA GLY A 105 36.06 24.79 -36.76
C GLY A 105 35.80 24.70 -35.25
N THR A 106 36.72 24.10 -34.49
CA THR A 106 37.10 24.56 -33.13
C THR A 106 38.01 25.79 -33.27
N PRO A 107 38.14 26.74 -32.29
CA PRO A 107 38.40 26.44 -30.87
C PRO A 107 37.87 27.44 -29.80
N SER A 108 38.17 27.07 -28.55
CA SER A 108 38.53 27.89 -27.38
C SER A 108 37.48 28.69 -26.58
N GLY A 109 37.37 28.34 -25.29
CA GLY A 109 37.77 29.21 -24.19
C GLY A 109 36.71 30.09 -23.53
N SER A 110 36.37 29.80 -22.26
CA SER A 110 36.45 30.79 -21.16
C SER A 110 36.04 30.17 -19.82
N MET A 111 36.85 30.51 -18.80
CA MET A 111 36.68 30.20 -17.39
C MET A 111 35.83 31.27 -16.69
N SER A 112 35.21 30.88 -15.57
CA SER A 112 34.91 31.66 -14.34
C SER A 112 33.57 31.18 -13.77
N SER A 113 33.30 31.10 -12.47
CA SER A 113 34.09 31.32 -11.26
C SER A 113 33.29 30.73 -10.09
N SER A 114 34.03 30.23 -9.11
CA SER A 114 33.60 29.79 -7.77
C SER A 114 32.80 30.84 -7.00
N ALA A 115 31.78 30.40 -6.26
CA ALA A 115 31.36 31.03 -5.02
C ALA A 115 30.97 29.97 -3.98
N SER A 116 31.82 29.85 -2.97
CA SER A 116 31.65 29.02 -1.79
C SER A 116 30.73 29.73 -0.78
N VAL A 117 29.77 29.01 -0.20
CA VAL A 117 29.06 29.45 1.01
C VAL A 117 29.32 28.43 2.11
N LYS A 118 29.88 28.90 3.23
CA LYS A 118 30.19 28.12 4.43
C LYS A 118 29.03 28.16 5.44
N SER A 119 28.73 26.95 5.93
CA SER A 119 28.28 26.53 7.27
C SER A 119 27.01 27.12 7.91
N THR A 120 26.14 26.20 8.35
CA THR A 120 25.87 25.98 9.78
C THR A 120 25.62 24.49 10.04
N THR A 121 26.41 23.92 10.95
CA THR A 121 26.34 22.54 11.45
C THR A 121 25.62 22.55 12.80
N ASN A 122 24.62 21.68 12.99
CA ASN A 122 24.51 20.68 14.07
C ASN A 122 23.11 20.03 14.08
N ASP A 123 23.06 18.79 14.58
CA ASP A 123 21.95 17.83 14.70
C ASP A 123 21.66 16.89 13.50
N PHE A 124 22.55 15.91 13.30
CA PHE A 124 22.36 14.82 12.31
C PHE A 124 22.74 13.40 12.82
N ALA A 125 22.80 13.16 14.13
CA ALA A 125 23.32 11.89 14.68
C ALA A 125 22.46 10.63 14.41
N SER A 126 21.24 10.75 13.85
CA SER A 126 20.33 9.62 13.58
C SER A 126 20.20 9.24 12.09
N MET A 127 20.76 10.03 11.17
CA MET A 127 20.66 9.73 9.73
C MET A 127 21.81 8.82 9.30
N THR A 128 21.61 7.50 9.33
CA THR A 128 22.55 6.59 8.66
C THR A 128 22.28 6.62 7.16
N LEU A 129 23.10 7.37 6.42
CA LEU A 129 23.33 7.09 5.01
C LEU A 129 24.07 5.75 4.97
N THR A 130 23.57 4.74 4.26
CA THR A 130 24.31 3.50 4.05
C THR A 130 25.31 3.65 2.92
N PRO A 131 26.63 3.61 3.19
CA PRO A 131 27.58 2.98 2.31
C PRO A 131 28.04 1.69 3.01
N SER A 132 27.69 0.53 2.46
CA SER A 132 28.31 -0.73 2.87
C SER A 132 28.97 -1.34 1.66
N SER A 133 30.25 -1.00 1.52
CA SER A 133 31.22 -1.73 0.72
C SER A 133 31.59 -3.00 1.47
N THR A 134 31.21 -4.15 0.91
CA THR A 134 31.78 -5.43 1.31
C THR A 134 32.16 -6.18 0.04
N MET A 135 33.41 -6.62 -0.01
CA MET A 135 34.05 -7.31 -1.13
C MET A 135 33.35 -8.63 -1.48
N SER A 136 33.42 -8.97 -2.76
CA SER A 136 32.71 -10.05 -3.44
C SER A 136 33.29 -11.44 -3.21
N SER A 137 32.41 -12.45 -3.13
CA SER A 137 32.60 -13.75 -3.81
C SER A 137 31.37 -14.65 -3.70
N SER A 138 30.58 -14.76 -4.77
CA SER A 138 30.01 -16.03 -5.27
C SER A 138 29.14 -15.74 -6.49
N ARG A 139 29.46 -16.41 -7.60
CA ARG A 139 28.71 -16.37 -8.86
C ARG A 139 27.39 -17.14 -8.70
N ASP A 140 26.28 -16.43 -8.65
CA ASP A 140 24.98 -16.92 -9.09
C ASP A 140 24.31 -15.82 -9.94
N SER A 141 23.97 -16.20 -11.15
CA SER A 141 23.63 -15.35 -12.29
C SER A 141 22.25 -14.71 -12.14
N VAL A 142 22.21 -13.48 -11.60
CA VAL A 142 21.60 -12.24 -12.13
C VAL A 142 21.99 -11.17 -11.12
N ASP A 143 23.02 -10.40 -11.45
CA ASP A 143 23.48 -9.29 -10.63
C ASP A 143 22.45 -8.16 -10.71
N GLY A 144 21.98 -7.67 -9.57
CA GLY A 144 21.04 -6.55 -9.52
C GLY A 144 21.61 -5.28 -10.15
N SER A 145 22.92 -5.25 -10.44
CA SER A 145 23.64 -4.13 -11.04
C SER A 145 23.05 -3.59 -12.34
N SER A 146 22.32 -4.41 -13.12
CA SER A 146 21.71 -3.97 -14.39
C SER A 146 20.24 -3.50 -14.27
N PHE A 147 19.63 -3.57 -13.08
CA PHE A 147 18.22 -3.17 -12.92
C PHE A 147 18.07 -1.65 -12.97
N GLN A 148 17.25 -1.17 -13.91
CA GLN A 148 16.82 0.22 -13.98
C GLN A 148 15.39 0.35 -13.43
N PRO A 149 15.09 1.40 -12.66
CA PRO A 149 13.75 1.63 -12.14
C PRO A 149 12.76 1.93 -13.29
N PRO A 150 11.47 1.64 -13.10
CA PRO A 150 10.44 1.91 -14.11
C PRO A 150 10.18 3.40 -14.37
N ALA A 151 9.80 3.72 -15.61
CA ALA A 151 9.46 5.07 -16.06
C ALA A 151 8.19 5.62 -15.36
N SER A 152 8.07 6.95 -15.22
CA SER A 152 7.00 7.60 -14.41
C SER A 152 5.80 8.04 -15.23
N ILE A 153 4.59 7.66 -14.79
CA ILE A 153 3.35 8.38 -15.13
C ILE A 153 3.21 9.66 -14.29
N ALA A 154 3.83 9.73 -13.11
CA ALA A 154 3.82 10.94 -12.30
C ALA A 154 4.87 11.95 -12.82
N SER A 155 4.50 12.72 -13.85
CA SER A 155 5.13 14.00 -14.19
C SER A 155 4.53 15.09 -13.30
N SER A 156 5.36 15.80 -12.53
CA SER A 156 5.15 17.08 -11.77
C SER A 156 3.82 17.39 -11.03
N ARG A 157 2.73 16.65 -11.21
CA ARG A 157 1.39 16.84 -10.63
C ARG A 157 1.09 15.73 -9.63
N SER A 158 0.40 16.08 -8.55
CA SER A 158 -0.01 15.14 -7.50
C SER A 158 -0.92 14.05 -8.09
N THR A 159 -0.54 12.79 -7.90
CA THR A 159 -1.38 11.61 -8.22
C THR A 159 -2.36 11.28 -7.10
N THR A 160 -2.47 12.14 -6.08
CA THR A 160 -3.34 11.90 -4.93
C THR A 160 -4.80 12.14 -5.36
N PRO A 161 -5.70 11.15 -5.22
CA PRO A 161 -7.10 11.33 -5.55
C PRO A 161 -7.72 12.44 -4.68
N LYS A 162 -8.41 13.39 -5.31
CA LYS A 162 -9.17 14.45 -4.61
C LYS A 162 -10.64 14.13 -4.66
N GLY A 163 -11.37 14.33 -3.55
CA GLY A 163 -12.76 13.93 -3.50
C GLY A 163 -13.43 14.13 -2.15
N SER A 164 -14.66 13.62 -2.07
CA SER A 164 -15.46 13.60 -0.86
C SER A 164 -16.20 12.28 -0.70
N ILE A 165 -16.64 12.01 0.52
CA ILE A 165 -17.50 10.89 0.88
C ILE A 165 -18.74 11.48 1.52
N THR A 166 -19.92 11.08 1.04
CA THR A 166 -21.21 11.47 1.63
C THR A 166 -21.86 10.24 2.23
N LEU A 167 -22.37 10.36 3.46
CA LEU A 167 -23.10 9.31 4.17
C LEU A 167 -24.52 9.75 4.49
N LEU A 168 -25.44 8.81 4.31
CA LEU A 168 -26.86 8.90 4.65
C LEU A 168 -27.18 7.77 5.63
N ASP A 169 -28.10 8.01 6.56
CA ASP A 169 -28.62 6.97 7.45
C ASP A 169 -29.58 6.03 6.71
N SER A 170 -30.12 5.03 7.40
CA SER A 170 -31.09 4.07 6.85
C SER A 170 -32.41 4.71 6.38
N ASN A 171 -32.73 5.92 6.83
CA ASN A 171 -33.93 6.67 6.44
C ASN A 171 -33.65 7.66 5.29
N GLY A 172 -32.39 7.76 4.84
CA GLY A 172 -31.95 8.70 3.81
C GLY A 172 -31.59 10.10 4.35
N ASN A 173 -31.51 10.29 5.67
CA ASN A 173 -31.09 11.56 6.24
C ASN A 173 -29.57 11.74 6.11
N PRO A 174 -29.08 12.93 5.72
CA PRO A 174 -27.66 13.24 5.65
C PRO A 174 -26.97 13.15 7.01
N MET A 175 -25.96 12.28 7.11
CA MET A 175 -25.16 12.09 8.32
C MET A 175 -23.88 12.94 8.29
N GLY A 176 -23.19 12.95 7.16
CA GLY A 176 -21.99 13.75 7.01
C GLY A 176 -21.36 13.76 5.62
N ILE A 177 -20.47 14.74 5.43
CA ILE A 177 -19.61 14.89 4.25
C ILE A 177 -18.16 14.95 4.73
N VAL A 178 -17.32 14.06 4.23
CA VAL A 178 -15.92 13.92 4.67
C VAL A 178 -14.99 14.11 3.48
N ASN A 179 -13.92 14.87 3.65
CA ASN A 179 -12.87 14.95 2.64
C ASN A 179 -12.22 13.57 2.45
N ALA A 180 -12.10 13.11 1.20
CA ALA A 180 -11.65 11.76 0.91
C ALA A 180 -10.12 11.60 0.86
N GLU A 181 -9.35 12.68 0.82
CA GLU A 181 -7.92 12.63 0.45
C GLU A 181 -7.09 11.90 1.51
N GLU A 182 -7.09 12.38 2.76
CA GLU A 182 -6.41 11.70 3.87
C GLU A 182 -7.08 10.37 4.22
N LEU A 183 -8.41 10.36 4.29
CA LEU A 183 -9.21 9.18 4.67
C LEU A 183 -8.92 7.99 3.76
N THR A 184 -8.82 8.20 2.44
CA THR A 184 -8.53 7.13 1.48
C THR A 184 -7.19 6.45 1.77
N ALA A 185 -6.16 7.21 2.14
CA ALA A 185 -4.86 6.62 2.48
C ALA A 185 -4.93 5.87 3.82
N PHE A 186 -5.56 6.48 4.83
CA PHE A 186 -5.74 5.87 6.13
C PHE A 186 -6.54 4.56 6.08
N ARG A 187 -7.75 4.57 5.50
CA ARG A 187 -8.61 3.37 5.43
C ARG A 187 -7.96 2.21 4.67
N THR A 188 -7.14 2.53 3.65
CA THR A 188 -6.40 1.52 2.89
C THR A 188 -5.34 0.86 3.75
N ALA A 189 -4.58 1.67 4.51
CA ALA A 189 -3.59 1.17 5.46
C ALA A 189 -4.26 0.42 6.63
N LEU A 190 -5.40 0.90 7.12
CA LEU A 190 -6.16 0.29 8.22
C LEU A 190 -6.59 -1.13 7.86
N SER A 191 -7.15 -1.31 6.66
CA SER A 191 -7.55 -2.61 6.12
C SER A 191 -6.35 -3.53 5.89
N SER A 192 -5.30 -3.06 5.21
CA SER A 192 -4.15 -3.91 4.88
C SER A 192 -3.33 -4.31 6.12
N THR A 193 -3.34 -3.52 7.19
CA THR A 193 -2.64 -3.84 8.44
C THR A 193 -3.40 -4.77 9.38
N LEU A 194 -4.63 -5.19 9.04
CA LEU A 194 -5.34 -6.27 9.76
C LEU A 194 -4.50 -7.56 9.80
N MET A 195 -3.86 -7.89 8.67
CA MET A 195 -2.98 -9.07 8.58
C MET A 195 -1.60 -8.84 9.22
N LEU A 196 -1.15 -7.59 9.32
CA LEU A 196 0.11 -7.25 10.00
C LEU A 196 0.08 -7.66 11.47
N LYS A 197 -1.05 -7.48 12.16
CA LYS A 197 -1.22 -7.89 13.57
C LYS A 197 -0.98 -9.39 13.78
N LYS A 198 -1.30 -10.20 12.77
CA LYS A 198 -1.11 -11.65 12.79
C LYS A 198 0.35 -12.08 12.62
N ARG A 199 1.24 -11.19 12.18
CA ARG A 199 2.67 -11.52 12.02
C ARG A 199 3.35 -11.64 13.38
N GLU A 200 4.09 -12.73 13.58
CA GLU A 200 4.84 -12.97 14.81
C GLU A 200 6.01 -11.98 14.96
N ASN A 201 6.75 -11.77 13.87
CA ASN A 201 7.99 -10.98 13.87
C ASN A 201 7.94 -9.91 12.77
N VAL A 202 8.11 -8.64 13.15
CA VAL A 202 8.18 -7.50 12.22
C VAL A 202 9.35 -6.60 12.62
N HIS A 203 10.56 -6.90 12.12
CA HIS A 203 11.76 -6.13 12.45
C HIS A 203 12.11 -5.10 11.37
N THR A 204 11.85 -5.40 10.11
CA THR A 204 12.19 -4.56 8.96
C THR A 204 10.97 -4.32 8.09
N VAL A 205 10.57 -3.05 7.97
CA VAL A 205 9.50 -2.59 7.10
C VAL A 205 10.12 -1.87 5.90
N THR A 206 9.87 -2.39 4.69
CA THR A 206 10.32 -1.74 3.44
C THR A 206 9.10 -1.16 2.73
N VAL A 207 9.16 0.12 2.38
CA VAL A 207 8.04 0.85 1.76
C VAL A 207 8.48 1.45 0.44
N PHE A 208 7.77 1.10 -0.64
CA PHE A 208 7.92 1.74 -1.93
C PHE A 208 6.95 2.91 -2.05
N GLY A 209 7.49 4.09 -2.34
CA GLY A 209 6.76 5.35 -2.41
C GLY A 209 6.94 6.20 -1.16
N ALA A 210 6.73 7.51 -1.33
CA ALA A 210 6.87 8.51 -0.26
C ALA A 210 5.69 9.51 -0.23
N GLY A 211 4.47 9.02 -0.49
CA GLY A 211 3.22 9.80 -0.44
C GLY A 211 2.34 9.45 0.77
N LYS A 212 1.08 9.91 0.77
CA LYS A 212 0.12 9.66 1.86
C LYS A 212 -0.10 8.18 2.18
N GLN A 213 -0.16 7.32 1.14
CA GLN A 213 -0.27 5.87 1.33
C GLN A 213 0.93 5.33 2.11
N ALA A 214 2.16 5.67 1.71
CA ALA A 214 3.38 5.26 2.42
C ALA A 214 3.39 5.76 3.88
N TYR A 215 3.00 7.03 4.10
CA TYR A 215 2.88 7.59 5.44
C TYR A 215 1.96 6.76 6.33
N TRP A 216 0.72 6.51 5.90
CA TRP A 216 -0.24 5.79 6.76
C TRP A 216 0.12 4.32 6.98
N HIS A 217 0.70 3.64 5.99
CA HIS A 217 1.17 2.26 6.18
C HIS A 217 2.33 2.20 7.18
N ILE A 218 3.29 3.13 7.13
CA ILE A 218 4.37 3.21 8.12
C ILE A 218 3.80 3.55 9.50
N ARG A 219 2.94 4.56 9.59
CA ARG A 219 2.37 5.01 10.86
C ARG A 219 1.58 3.91 11.56
N LEU A 220 0.70 3.20 10.85
CA LEU A 220 -0.05 2.08 11.44
C LEU A 220 0.85 0.89 11.77
N ALA A 221 1.87 0.59 10.96
CA ALA A 221 2.84 -0.43 11.32
C ALA A 221 3.58 -0.11 12.63
N LEU A 222 3.96 1.15 12.84
CA LEU A 222 4.58 1.61 14.08
C LEU A 222 3.62 1.59 15.26
N ILE A 223 2.36 1.99 15.10
CA ILE A 223 1.35 1.90 16.17
C ILE A 223 1.11 0.43 16.58
N LEU A 224 1.06 -0.48 15.61
CA LEU A 224 0.70 -1.88 15.86
C LEU A 224 1.88 -2.77 16.28
N LYS A 225 3.10 -2.49 15.80
CA LYS A 225 4.30 -3.32 15.96
C LYS A 225 5.58 -2.51 16.26
N GLY A 226 5.43 -1.27 16.72
CA GLY A 226 6.57 -0.36 16.98
C GLY A 226 7.54 -0.83 18.05
N ASP A 227 7.12 -1.77 18.91
CA ASP A 227 7.93 -2.48 19.90
C ASP A 227 8.89 -3.51 19.28
N GLN A 228 8.61 -3.96 18.05
CA GLN A 228 9.42 -4.95 17.31
C GLN A 228 10.24 -4.32 16.18
N ILE A 229 9.67 -3.32 15.51
CA ILE A 229 10.28 -2.69 14.33
C ILE A 229 11.61 -2.05 14.72
N ARG A 230 12.65 -2.36 13.95
CA ARG A 230 14.02 -1.83 14.11
C ARG A 230 14.44 -0.96 12.93
N HIS A 231 13.93 -1.28 11.74
CA HIS A 231 14.30 -0.62 10.50
C HIS A 231 13.05 -0.28 9.67
N VAL A 232 13.00 0.96 9.16
CA VAL A 232 12.03 1.40 8.16
C VAL A 232 12.80 1.92 6.95
N ASN A 233 12.68 1.22 5.83
CA ASN A 233 13.38 1.53 4.58
C ASN A 233 12.42 2.13 3.56
N ILE A 234 12.62 3.38 3.18
CA ILE A 234 11.76 4.09 2.22
C ILE A 234 12.45 4.15 0.86
N ILE A 235 11.89 3.44 -0.11
CA ILE A 235 12.40 3.39 -1.48
C ILE A 235 11.51 4.27 -2.35
N ASN A 236 12.06 5.35 -2.90
CA ASN A 236 11.30 6.26 -3.75
C ASN A 236 12.21 6.92 -4.77
N ARG A 237 11.64 7.25 -5.94
CA ARG A 237 12.40 7.90 -7.01
C ARG A 237 12.99 9.25 -6.61
N SER A 238 12.20 10.06 -5.89
CA SER A 238 12.66 11.36 -5.40
C SER A 238 13.18 11.18 -3.99
N PHE A 239 14.49 11.35 -3.83
CA PHE A 239 15.14 11.28 -2.53
C PHE A 239 14.58 12.34 -1.56
N GLU A 240 14.35 13.56 -2.04
CA GLU A 240 13.77 14.66 -1.25
C GLU A 240 12.42 14.29 -0.61
N ARG A 241 11.52 13.64 -1.37
CA ARG A 241 10.23 13.17 -0.82
C ARG A 241 10.42 12.10 0.26
N SER A 242 11.40 11.21 0.12
CA SER A 242 11.73 10.24 1.17
C SER A 242 12.24 10.94 2.43
N ILE A 243 13.13 11.93 2.30
CA ILE A 243 13.62 12.72 3.43
C ILE A 243 12.47 13.45 4.14
N LYS A 244 11.55 14.07 3.38
CA LYS A 244 10.37 14.74 3.95
C LYS A 244 9.50 13.75 4.74
N LEU A 245 9.29 12.55 4.22
CA LEU A 245 8.54 11.50 4.91
C LEU A 245 9.25 11.03 6.19
N MET A 246 10.56 10.79 6.14
CA MET A 246 11.35 10.41 7.32
C MET A 246 11.29 11.47 8.41
N LYS A 247 11.42 12.75 8.06
CA LYS A 247 11.33 13.86 9.02
C LYS A 247 9.99 13.89 9.76
N ALA A 248 8.89 13.55 9.08
CA ALA A 248 7.57 13.48 9.72
C ALA A 248 7.49 12.41 10.82
N PHE A 249 8.28 11.33 10.70
CA PHE A 249 8.35 10.28 11.73
C PHE A 249 9.36 10.58 12.83
N GLN A 250 10.47 11.23 12.52
CA GLN A 250 11.44 11.65 13.54
C GLN A 250 10.79 12.58 14.57
N MET A 251 10.02 13.57 14.12
CA MET A 251 9.30 14.50 15.02
C MET A 251 8.25 13.81 15.89
N THR A 252 7.75 12.64 15.50
CA THR A 252 6.73 11.89 16.25
C THR A 252 7.32 10.83 17.19
N GLN A 253 8.56 10.36 16.95
CA GLN A 253 9.22 9.40 17.84
C GLN A 253 9.49 9.99 19.22
N ASP A 254 9.81 11.27 19.29
CA ASP A 254 10.16 11.96 20.54
C ASP A 254 9.02 11.97 21.58
N PHE A 255 7.79 11.68 21.14
CA PHE A 255 6.59 11.74 21.98
C PHE A 255 5.84 10.40 22.11
N ASN A 256 6.36 9.30 21.54
CA ASN A 256 5.67 8.01 21.57
C ASN A 256 6.45 6.96 22.36
N ASP A 257 6.09 6.80 23.64
CA ASP A 257 6.73 5.85 24.55
C ASP A 257 6.54 4.37 24.17
N GLN A 258 5.58 4.06 23.28
CA GLN A 258 5.29 2.68 22.86
C GLN A 258 6.22 2.19 21.74
N TRP A 259 6.94 3.10 21.08
CA TRP A 259 7.84 2.75 19.99
C TRP A 259 9.25 2.44 20.52
N ARG A 260 9.98 1.57 19.80
CA ARG A 260 11.42 1.44 20.04
C ARG A 260 12.10 2.80 19.81
N LYS A 261 12.99 3.17 20.72
CA LYS A 261 13.75 4.44 20.66
C LYS A 261 14.89 4.40 19.63
N ASP A 262 15.27 3.22 19.17
CA ASP A 262 16.41 2.96 18.27
C ASP A 262 15.99 2.59 16.84
N ILE A 263 14.78 2.97 16.42
CA ILE A 263 14.30 2.69 15.05
C ILE A 263 15.11 3.50 14.05
N LYS A 264 15.72 2.81 13.08
CA LYS A 264 16.48 3.45 12.00
C LYS A 264 15.62 3.62 10.77
N PHE A 265 15.44 4.87 10.36
CA PHE A 265 14.86 5.21 9.06
C PHE A 265 15.97 5.35 8.02
N SER A 266 15.80 4.67 6.89
CA SER A 266 16.68 4.78 5.74
C SER A 266 15.88 5.19 4.50
N ALA A 267 16.55 5.85 3.56
CA ALA A 267 15.95 6.22 2.28
C ALA A 267 16.85 5.78 1.13
N MET A 268 16.24 5.22 0.10
CA MET A 268 16.89 4.79 -1.13
C MET A 268 16.20 5.42 -2.34
N SER A 269 16.98 5.95 -3.28
CA SER A 269 16.55 6.38 -4.60
C SER A 269 17.41 5.74 -5.69
N PRO A 270 16.92 5.66 -6.94
CA PRO A 270 17.70 5.13 -8.05
C PRO A 270 18.93 5.95 -8.42
N GLU A 271 19.06 7.17 -7.89
CA GLU A 271 20.22 8.04 -8.08
C GLU A 271 21.45 7.53 -7.31
N PHE A 272 21.28 6.58 -6.38
CA PHE A 272 22.38 5.98 -5.65
C PHE A 272 23.16 4.95 -6.47
N GLY A 273 24.48 4.95 -6.31
CA GLY A 273 25.35 3.92 -6.89
C GLY A 273 24.96 2.53 -6.40
N GLU A 274 25.08 1.53 -7.28
CA GLU A 274 24.72 0.13 -6.99
C GLU A 274 23.24 -0.08 -6.58
N TYR A 275 22.34 0.82 -7.00
CA TYR A 275 20.91 0.79 -6.64
C TYR A 275 20.30 -0.60 -6.70
N GLY A 276 20.46 -1.34 -7.79
CA GLY A 276 19.82 -2.64 -7.92
C GLY A 276 20.38 -3.73 -7.00
N ARG A 277 21.66 -3.66 -6.59
CA ARG A 277 22.22 -4.54 -5.55
C ARG A 277 21.61 -4.20 -4.19
N LEU A 278 21.60 -2.91 -3.83
CA LEU A 278 21.04 -2.45 -2.55
C LEU A 278 19.54 -2.74 -2.46
N LEU A 279 18.80 -2.51 -3.56
CA LEU A 279 17.38 -2.83 -3.67
C LEU A 279 17.11 -4.31 -3.41
N LYS A 280 17.92 -5.21 -4.01
CA LYS A 280 17.82 -6.66 -3.80
C LYS A 280 17.99 -7.02 -2.33
N GLU A 281 18.96 -6.41 -1.66
CA GLU A 281 19.21 -6.63 -0.23
C GLU A 281 18.05 -6.13 0.63
N GLU A 282 17.55 -4.93 0.40
CA GLU A 282 16.47 -4.35 1.22
C GLU A 282 15.12 -5.07 1.01
N VAL A 283 14.84 -5.53 -0.21
CA VAL A 283 13.68 -6.39 -0.50
C VAL A 283 13.81 -7.75 0.21
N ARG A 284 15.01 -8.34 0.23
CA ARG A 284 15.23 -9.63 0.88
C ARG A 284 15.28 -9.54 2.40
N LYS A 285 15.76 -8.44 2.99
CA LYS A 285 15.78 -8.25 4.45
C LYS A 285 14.39 -7.99 5.03
N ALA A 286 13.49 -7.39 4.26
CA ALA A 286 12.15 -7.02 4.69
C ALA A 286 11.37 -8.18 5.34
N ASP A 287 10.70 -7.92 6.47
CA ASP A 287 9.63 -8.75 7.01
C ASP A 287 8.28 -8.36 6.38
N VAL A 288 8.12 -7.06 6.11
CA VAL A 288 6.94 -6.46 5.50
C VAL A 288 7.35 -5.56 4.35
N ILE A 289 6.65 -5.68 3.22
CA ILE A 289 6.83 -4.82 2.05
C ILE A 289 5.51 -4.12 1.75
N PHE A 290 5.48 -2.79 1.83
CA PHE A 290 4.36 -1.98 1.38
C PHE A 290 4.67 -1.36 0.02
N CYS A 291 3.91 -1.70 -1.00
CA CYS A 291 3.98 -1.09 -2.32
C CYS A 291 2.88 -0.03 -2.44
N CYS A 292 3.29 1.25 -2.45
CA CYS A 292 2.41 2.43 -2.40
C CYS A 292 2.69 3.40 -3.56
N THR A 293 3.05 2.85 -4.72
CA THR A 293 3.45 3.58 -5.92
C THR A 293 2.47 3.37 -7.07
N PRO A 294 2.05 4.43 -7.78
CA PRO A 294 1.25 4.28 -8.99
C PRO A 294 2.13 3.82 -10.16
N SER A 295 2.66 2.59 -10.09
CA SER A 295 3.58 2.04 -11.07
C SER A 295 2.84 1.28 -12.18
N VAL A 296 3.39 1.29 -13.39
CA VAL A 296 2.93 0.47 -14.54
C VAL A 296 3.84 -0.71 -14.85
N GLU A 297 4.98 -0.75 -14.18
CA GLU A 297 6.02 -1.76 -14.33
C GLU A 297 6.50 -2.22 -12.94
N PRO A 298 6.91 -3.49 -12.80
CA PRO A 298 7.37 -4.03 -11.53
C PRO A 298 8.45 -3.16 -10.86
N LEU A 299 8.32 -2.97 -9.55
CA LEU A 299 9.24 -2.17 -8.74
C LEU A 299 10.62 -2.82 -8.57
N PHE A 300 10.68 -4.14 -8.75
CA PHE A 300 11.89 -4.96 -8.71
C PHE A 300 11.67 -6.27 -9.49
N PRO A 301 12.75 -6.94 -9.92
CA PRO A 301 12.69 -8.24 -10.61
C PRO A 301 12.08 -9.35 -9.73
N ALA A 302 11.34 -10.27 -10.32
CA ALA A 302 10.67 -11.36 -9.58
C ALA A 302 11.67 -12.20 -8.77
N GLU A 303 12.87 -12.42 -9.31
CA GLU A 303 13.94 -13.26 -8.78
C GLU A 303 14.40 -12.80 -7.41
N PHE A 304 14.19 -11.53 -7.05
CA PHE A 304 14.52 -11.03 -5.72
C PHE A 304 13.76 -11.80 -4.64
N LEU A 305 12.53 -12.24 -4.94
CA LEU A 305 11.66 -12.99 -4.03
C LEU A 305 11.43 -14.45 -4.46
N THR A 306 11.46 -14.78 -5.75
CA THR A 306 11.17 -16.15 -6.24
C THR A 306 12.39 -17.09 -6.25
N SER A 307 13.61 -16.54 -6.22
CA SER A 307 14.84 -17.33 -6.10
C SER A 307 14.87 -18.15 -4.82
N ARG A 308 15.71 -19.21 -4.79
CA ARG A 308 15.89 -20.05 -3.60
C ARG A 308 16.23 -19.23 -2.35
N GLU A 309 17.09 -18.23 -2.49
CA GLU A 309 17.47 -17.33 -1.40
C GLU A 309 16.33 -16.36 -1.02
N GLY A 310 15.63 -15.81 -2.01
CA GLY A 310 14.46 -14.95 -1.81
C GLY A 310 13.36 -15.63 -1.00
N ARG A 311 13.11 -16.92 -1.28
CA ARG A 311 12.08 -17.75 -0.62
C ARG A 311 12.41 -18.22 0.79
N ARG A 312 13.61 -17.94 1.33
CA ARG A 312 14.03 -18.40 2.68
C ARG A 312 13.26 -17.74 3.82
N LYS A 313 12.60 -16.61 3.56
CA LYS A 313 11.90 -15.81 4.57
C LYS A 313 10.46 -15.60 4.14
N GLY A 314 9.51 -15.94 5.00
CA GLY A 314 8.12 -15.59 4.78
C GLY A 314 7.88 -14.12 5.10
N ARG A 315 7.29 -13.40 4.16
CA ARG A 315 7.06 -11.95 4.25
C ARG A 315 5.58 -11.64 4.19
N TYR A 316 5.20 -10.49 4.70
CA TYR A 316 3.91 -9.90 4.38
C TYR A 316 4.09 -8.83 3.30
N ILE A 317 3.52 -9.01 2.12
CA ILE A 317 3.68 -8.13 0.97
C ILE A 317 2.34 -7.52 0.64
N VAL A 318 2.27 -6.20 0.55
CA VAL A 318 1.04 -5.44 0.40
C VAL A 318 1.14 -4.59 -0.86
N ALA A 319 0.31 -4.86 -1.86
CA ALA A 319 0.29 -4.15 -3.14
C ALA A 319 -0.94 -3.26 -3.28
N ILE A 320 -0.75 -1.94 -3.19
CA ILE A 320 -1.81 -0.94 -3.09
C ILE A 320 -1.79 0.05 -4.26
N GLY A 321 -0.62 0.48 -4.67
CA GLY A 321 -0.46 1.57 -5.64
C GLY A 321 -0.92 1.22 -7.06
N SER A 322 -0.99 -0.07 -7.40
CA SER A 322 -1.50 -0.58 -8.69
C SER A 322 -3.01 -0.90 -8.66
N TYR A 323 -3.87 0.05 -8.98
CA TYR A 323 -5.33 -0.13 -8.88
C TYR A 323 -6.07 -0.23 -10.22
N ALA A 324 -5.34 -0.35 -11.34
CA ALA A 324 -5.94 -0.46 -12.67
C ALA A 324 -5.25 -1.55 -13.52
N PRO A 325 -5.92 -2.14 -14.53
CA PRO A 325 -5.41 -3.31 -15.25
C PRO A 325 -4.04 -3.14 -15.91
N HIS A 326 -3.72 -1.91 -16.33
CA HIS A 326 -2.44 -1.57 -16.95
C HIS A 326 -1.32 -1.33 -15.93
N MET A 327 -1.66 -1.10 -14.67
CA MET A 327 -0.71 -0.85 -13.58
C MET A 327 -0.07 -2.15 -13.08
N CYS A 328 1.10 -2.04 -12.45
CA CYS A 328 1.85 -3.16 -11.93
C CYS A 328 2.91 -2.65 -10.96
N GLU A 329 2.87 -3.07 -9.71
CA GLU A 329 3.92 -2.82 -8.71
C GLU A 329 4.82 -4.04 -8.50
N LEU A 330 4.25 -5.24 -8.63
CA LEU A 330 4.93 -6.50 -8.42
C LEU A 330 4.88 -7.35 -9.68
N HIS A 331 5.98 -8.03 -9.99
CA HIS A 331 6.04 -8.91 -11.16
C HIS A 331 4.98 -10.03 -11.06
N PRO A 332 4.21 -10.34 -12.12
CA PRO A 332 3.17 -11.37 -12.09
C PRO A 332 3.65 -12.76 -11.65
N ASP A 333 4.92 -13.10 -11.89
CA ASP A 333 5.49 -14.37 -11.45
C ASP A 333 5.60 -14.49 -9.91
N ILE A 334 5.66 -13.37 -9.18
CA ILE A 334 5.57 -13.39 -7.71
C ILE A 334 4.19 -13.91 -7.29
N PHE A 335 3.12 -13.54 -8.00
CA PHE A 335 1.76 -14.01 -7.74
C PHE A 335 1.58 -15.47 -8.14
N LYS A 336 2.14 -15.90 -9.28
CA LYS A 336 2.09 -17.32 -9.71
C LYS A 336 2.75 -18.23 -8.68
N VAL A 337 3.99 -17.93 -8.29
CA VAL A 337 4.73 -18.73 -7.31
C VAL A 337 4.04 -18.75 -5.95
N ALA A 338 3.33 -17.68 -5.57
CA ALA A 338 2.60 -17.62 -4.31
C ALA A 338 1.40 -18.58 -4.25
N VAL A 339 0.84 -18.97 -5.40
CA VAL A 339 -0.34 -19.86 -5.47
C VAL A 339 -0.04 -21.23 -6.06
N GLU A 340 1.17 -21.42 -6.59
CA GLU A 340 1.63 -22.71 -7.09
C GLU A 340 1.61 -23.76 -5.96
N PRO A 341 1.07 -24.97 -6.21
CA PRO A 341 1.18 -26.09 -5.29
C PRO A 341 2.66 -26.42 -5.05
N GLU A 342 3.07 -26.64 -3.80
CA GLU A 342 4.44 -27.06 -3.53
C GLU A 342 4.78 -28.36 -4.30
N HIS A 343 5.69 -28.25 -5.27
CA HIS A 343 6.30 -29.39 -5.94
C HIS A 343 7.64 -29.70 -5.28
N GLY A 344 7.63 -30.47 -4.18
CA GLY A 344 8.88 -30.92 -3.55
C GLY A 344 8.71 -31.90 -2.39
N GLY A 345 9.02 -33.17 -2.65
CA GLY A 345 9.28 -34.19 -1.63
C GLY A 345 8.26 -35.33 -1.61
N HIS A 346 8.72 -36.55 -1.89
CA HIS A 346 7.97 -37.79 -1.73
C HIS A 346 7.64 -38.05 -0.24
N HIS A 347 6.61 -37.39 0.29
CA HIS A 347 6.00 -37.79 1.55
C HIS A 347 4.53 -38.08 1.32
N HIS A 348 4.20 -39.38 1.41
CA HIS A 348 2.85 -39.91 1.40
C HIS A 348 2.10 -39.44 2.66
N HIS A 349 1.56 -38.22 2.64
CA HIS A 349 0.49 -37.82 3.54
C HIS A 349 -0.77 -37.52 2.72
N ARG A 350 -1.85 -38.19 3.10
CA ARG A 350 -3.16 -38.24 2.43
C ARG A 350 -3.99 -36.99 2.76
N HIS A 351 -3.41 -35.81 2.64
CA HIS A 351 -4.10 -34.52 2.75
C HIS A 351 -3.77 -33.70 1.50
N ALA A 352 -4.78 -33.05 0.93
CA ALA A 352 -4.70 -32.40 -0.37
C ALA A 352 -3.51 -31.42 -0.44
N ARG A 353 -2.75 -31.49 -1.55
CA ARG A 353 -1.66 -30.57 -1.87
C ARG A 353 -2.21 -29.14 -1.96
N GLN A 354 -2.13 -28.36 -0.89
CA GLN A 354 -2.59 -26.96 -0.87
C GLN A 354 -1.51 -26.05 -1.43
N GLY A 355 -1.78 -25.40 -2.57
CA GLY A 355 -1.05 -24.20 -2.98
C GLY A 355 -1.41 -23.03 -2.05
N GLY A 356 -0.60 -21.98 -2.06
CA GLY A 356 -0.94 -20.75 -1.33
C GLY A 356 -2.10 -19.99 -1.99
N VAL A 357 -2.52 -18.90 -1.36
CA VAL A 357 -3.56 -17.99 -1.88
C VAL A 357 -3.10 -16.54 -1.77
N VAL A 358 -3.67 -15.67 -2.60
CA VAL A 358 -3.48 -14.21 -2.50
C VAL A 358 -4.68 -13.61 -1.80
N ILE A 359 -4.43 -12.84 -0.74
CA ILE A 359 -5.47 -12.15 0.00
C ILE A 359 -5.88 -10.90 -0.77
N VAL A 360 -7.18 -10.65 -0.90
CA VAL A 360 -7.74 -9.48 -1.59
C VAL A 360 -8.78 -8.75 -0.75
N ASP A 361 -9.06 -7.49 -1.08
CA ASP A 361 -10.20 -6.75 -0.52
C ASP A 361 -11.54 -7.18 -1.13
N SER A 362 -11.57 -7.41 -2.45
CA SER A 362 -12.72 -7.90 -3.19
C SER A 362 -12.26 -8.85 -4.30
N LEU A 363 -12.82 -10.06 -4.32
CA LEU A 363 -12.54 -11.04 -5.38
C LEU A 363 -12.86 -10.47 -6.76
N GLU A 364 -14.07 -9.95 -6.91
CA GLU A 364 -14.58 -9.50 -8.20
C GLU A 364 -13.76 -8.32 -8.76
N SER A 365 -13.52 -7.30 -7.94
CA SER A 365 -12.78 -6.11 -8.38
C SER A 365 -11.31 -6.43 -8.62
N CYS A 366 -10.66 -7.25 -7.79
CA CYS A 366 -9.26 -7.63 -8.01
C CYS A 366 -9.08 -8.45 -9.29
N LEU A 367 -9.99 -9.39 -9.60
CA LEU A 367 -9.92 -10.17 -10.85
C LEU A 367 -10.09 -9.31 -12.12
N LYS A 368 -10.75 -8.16 -12.01
CA LYS A 368 -10.98 -7.23 -13.13
C LYS A 368 -9.91 -6.16 -13.25
N GLU A 369 -9.43 -5.64 -12.11
CA GLU A 369 -8.67 -4.39 -12.07
C GLU A 369 -7.22 -4.53 -11.64
N SER A 370 -6.86 -5.60 -10.93
CA SER A 370 -5.48 -5.82 -10.51
C SER A 370 -4.65 -6.30 -11.70
N GLY A 371 -3.79 -5.43 -12.22
CA GLY A 371 -2.92 -5.77 -13.34
C GLY A 371 -2.00 -6.95 -13.03
N GLU A 372 -1.55 -7.11 -11.77
CA GLU A 372 -0.73 -8.27 -11.38
C GLU A 372 -1.50 -9.59 -11.44
N ILE A 373 -2.72 -9.63 -10.89
CA ILE A 373 -3.58 -10.82 -10.85
C ILE A 373 -3.99 -11.20 -12.27
N VAL A 374 -4.42 -10.23 -13.08
CA VAL A 374 -4.84 -10.43 -14.47
C VAL A 374 -3.67 -10.96 -15.31
N LYS A 375 -2.49 -10.32 -15.24
CA LYS A 375 -1.30 -10.75 -16.00
C LYS A 375 -0.76 -12.10 -15.51
N ALA A 376 -0.91 -12.40 -14.22
CA ALA A 376 -0.56 -13.71 -13.65
C ALA A 376 -1.54 -14.82 -14.04
N LYS A 377 -2.70 -14.47 -14.60
CA LYS A 377 -3.80 -15.39 -14.94
C LYS A 377 -4.32 -16.15 -13.73
N LEU A 378 -4.35 -15.48 -12.57
CA LEU A 378 -4.99 -16.04 -11.39
C LEU A 378 -6.50 -16.14 -11.59
N LYS A 379 -7.11 -17.03 -10.83
CA LYS A 379 -8.53 -17.40 -10.89
C LYS A 379 -9.16 -17.25 -9.50
N PRO A 380 -10.49 -17.24 -9.36
CA PRO A 380 -11.14 -17.16 -8.05
C PRO A 380 -10.58 -18.15 -7.02
N GLU A 381 -10.27 -19.40 -7.41
CA GLU A 381 -9.73 -20.41 -6.49
C GLU A 381 -8.32 -20.09 -5.93
N HIS A 382 -7.61 -19.12 -6.51
CA HIS A 382 -6.28 -18.69 -6.08
C HIS A 382 -6.32 -17.48 -5.14
N LEU A 383 -7.51 -16.93 -4.89
CA LEU A 383 -7.72 -15.70 -4.13
C LEU A 383 -8.60 -15.99 -2.91
N VAL A 384 -8.38 -15.23 -1.84
CA VAL A 384 -9.25 -15.25 -0.65
C VAL A 384 -9.53 -13.82 -0.22
N GLU A 385 -10.78 -13.50 0.08
CA GLU A 385 -11.10 -12.20 0.65
C GLU A 385 -10.61 -12.08 2.09
N ILE A 386 -10.09 -10.91 2.43
CA ILE A 386 -9.59 -10.64 3.79
C ILE A 386 -10.68 -10.83 4.85
N GLY A 387 -11.96 -10.57 4.53
CA GLY A 387 -13.09 -10.74 5.43
C GLY A 387 -13.30 -12.20 5.87
N GLU A 388 -13.01 -13.17 5.00
CA GLU A 388 -13.06 -14.59 5.37
C GLU A 388 -12.02 -14.90 6.44
N LEU A 389 -10.87 -14.23 6.41
CA LEU A 389 -9.75 -14.45 7.32
C LEU A 389 -9.92 -13.78 8.70
N MET A 390 -10.91 -12.89 8.87
CA MET A 390 -11.06 -12.10 10.11
C MET A 390 -11.56 -12.94 11.29
N MET A 391 -12.42 -13.94 11.03
CA MET A 391 -13.01 -14.78 12.08
C MET A 391 -12.35 -16.15 12.25
N ILE A 392 -11.37 -16.49 11.41
CA ILE A 392 -10.65 -17.77 11.46
C ILE A 392 -10.01 -18.03 12.83
N LYS A 393 -9.45 -16.99 13.47
CA LYS A 393 -8.84 -17.18 14.79
C LYS A 393 -9.90 -17.57 15.84
N LYS A 394 -11.11 -17.00 15.79
CA LYS A 394 -12.19 -17.36 16.72
C LYS A 394 -12.67 -18.79 16.47
N ALA A 395 -12.80 -19.19 15.20
CA ALA A 395 -13.21 -20.54 14.83
C ALA A 395 -12.15 -21.59 15.19
N ALA A 396 -10.89 -21.38 14.77
CA ALA A 396 -9.78 -22.30 15.03
C ALA A 396 -9.46 -22.40 16.53
N THR A 397 -9.49 -21.28 17.28
CA THR A 397 -9.26 -21.33 18.75
C THR A 397 -10.37 -22.11 19.43
N ARG A 398 -11.64 -21.89 19.04
CA ARG A 398 -12.79 -22.64 19.58
C ARG A 398 -12.72 -24.13 19.24
N GLU A 399 -12.27 -24.47 18.04
CA GLU A 399 -12.08 -25.87 17.62
C GLU A 399 -10.96 -26.55 18.41
N ILE A 400 -9.83 -25.85 18.62
CA ILE A 400 -8.72 -26.33 19.46
C ILE A 400 -9.17 -26.53 20.91
N GLU A 401 -9.93 -25.58 21.47
CA GLU A 401 -10.52 -25.71 22.82
C GLU A 401 -11.49 -26.90 22.94
N LEU A 402 -12.17 -27.25 21.84
CA LEU A 402 -13.04 -28.42 21.72
C LEU A 402 -12.27 -29.72 21.39
N GLY A 403 -10.94 -29.69 21.36
CA GLY A 403 -10.09 -30.85 21.12
C GLY A 403 -9.91 -31.24 19.65
N GLY A 404 -10.31 -30.39 18.71
CA GLY A 404 -10.06 -30.55 17.28
C GLY A 404 -8.65 -30.12 16.86
N PRO A 405 -8.16 -30.55 15.69
CA PRO A 405 -6.83 -30.21 15.19
C PRO A 405 -6.68 -28.71 14.84
N GLY A 406 -7.78 -27.98 14.65
CA GLY A 406 -7.82 -26.58 14.23
C GLY A 406 -7.21 -26.36 12.83
N GLU A 407 -7.21 -25.10 12.38
CA GLU A 407 -6.54 -24.70 11.13
C GLU A 407 -5.07 -24.29 11.38
N GLN A 408 -4.30 -25.16 12.05
CA GLN A 408 -2.92 -24.84 12.45
C GLN A 408 -2.02 -24.45 11.26
N GLY A 409 -2.17 -25.11 10.11
CA GLY A 409 -1.40 -24.79 8.90
C GLY A 409 -1.68 -23.40 8.35
N LEU A 410 -2.94 -22.95 8.41
CA LEU A 410 -3.32 -21.61 7.97
C LEU A 410 -2.79 -20.54 8.93
N LEU A 411 -2.88 -20.78 10.25
CA LEU A 411 -2.31 -19.88 11.26
C LEU A 411 -0.79 -19.74 11.09
N ASP A 412 -0.07 -20.85 10.89
CA ASP A 412 1.37 -20.82 10.62
C ASP A 412 1.72 -20.07 9.31
N TRP A 413 0.92 -20.25 8.24
CA TRP A 413 1.09 -19.48 7.01
C TRP A 413 0.85 -17.98 7.22
N LEU A 414 -0.23 -17.61 7.91
CA LEU A 414 -0.56 -16.22 8.18
C LEU A 414 0.49 -15.51 9.07
N THR A 415 1.07 -16.24 10.01
CA THR A 415 2.02 -15.70 11.00
C THR A 415 3.47 -15.67 10.51
N LYS A 416 3.92 -16.73 9.82
CA LYS A 416 5.32 -16.96 9.41
C LYS A 416 5.51 -17.13 7.91
N GLY A 417 4.48 -17.56 7.19
CA GLY A 417 4.52 -17.81 5.75
C GLY A 417 4.69 -16.56 4.89
N ASN A 418 4.78 -16.74 3.57
CA ASN A 418 4.78 -15.66 2.59
C ASN A 418 3.34 -15.33 2.19
N VAL A 419 2.87 -14.16 2.60
CA VAL A 419 1.49 -13.70 2.47
C VAL A 419 1.46 -12.48 1.57
N ILE A 420 0.66 -12.51 0.51
CA ILE A 420 0.45 -11.36 -0.38
C ILE A 420 -0.96 -10.84 -0.16
N TYR A 421 -1.08 -9.54 0.10
CA TYR A 421 -2.32 -8.80 0.09
C TYR A 421 -2.35 -7.86 -1.10
N LYS A 422 -3.38 -7.97 -1.94
CA LYS A 422 -3.61 -7.09 -3.09
C LYS A 422 -4.92 -6.34 -2.90
N SER A 423 -4.88 -5.02 -3.00
CA SER A 423 -6.07 -4.18 -2.92
C SER A 423 -6.21 -3.29 -4.16
N VAL A 424 -7.46 -3.10 -4.58
CA VAL A 424 -7.88 -2.13 -5.60
C VAL A 424 -8.88 -1.10 -5.05
N GLY A 425 -9.30 -1.28 -3.79
CA GLY A 425 -10.21 -0.41 -3.05
C GLY A 425 -11.68 -0.68 -3.36
N MET A 426 -12.48 -0.78 -2.30
CA MET A 426 -13.93 -0.91 -2.32
C MET A 426 -14.60 0.23 -1.53
N GLY A 427 -15.79 0.65 -1.94
CA GLY A 427 -16.53 1.74 -1.30
C GLY A 427 -16.86 1.46 0.17
N LEU A 428 -17.11 0.20 0.52
CA LEU A 428 -17.40 -0.22 1.90
C LEU A 428 -16.35 0.28 2.91
N LEU A 429 -15.06 0.13 2.56
CA LEU A 429 -13.96 0.58 3.42
C LEU A 429 -14.00 2.08 3.67
N ASP A 430 -14.43 2.86 2.67
CA ASP A 430 -14.52 4.31 2.79
C ASP A 430 -15.68 4.72 3.71
N LEU A 431 -16.84 4.06 3.57
CA LEU A 431 -18.03 4.38 4.35
C LEU A 431 -17.91 3.97 5.82
N VAL A 432 -17.36 2.79 6.12
CA VAL A 432 -17.15 2.34 7.50
C VAL A 432 -16.29 3.36 8.25
N VAL A 433 -15.11 3.68 7.71
CA VAL A 433 -14.17 4.61 8.35
C VAL A 433 -14.71 6.04 8.37
N ALA A 434 -15.43 6.49 7.33
CA ALA A 434 -16.06 7.81 7.35
C ALA A 434 -17.16 7.92 8.42
N GLY A 435 -17.96 6.86 8.62
CA GLY A 435 -18.94 6.80 9.70
C GLY A 435 -18.28 6.92 11.07
N ASP A 436 -17.20 6.18 11.30
CA ASP A 436 -16.42 6.26 12.53
C ASP A 436 -15.85 7.68 12.75
N LEU A 437 -15.30 8.31 11.71
CA LEU A 437 -14.76 9.68 11.83
C LEU A 437 -15.83 10.75 12.03
N ILE A 438 -17.02 10.60 11.44
CA ILE A 438 -18.16 11.49 11.72
C ILE A 438 -18.55 11.39 13.19
N ARG A 439 -18.62 10.16 13.74
CA ARG A 439 -18.90 9.95 15.16
C ARG A 439 -17.82 10.59 16.05
N MET A 440 -16.55 10.32 15.77
CA MET A 440 -15.42 10.89 16.52
C MET A 440 -15.38 12.42 16.41
N GLY A 441 -15.69 12.99 15.24
CA GLY A 441 -15.80 14.43 15.04
C GLY A 441 -16.86 15.06 15.94
N LYS A 442 -18.04 14.44 16.04
CA LYS A 442 -19.10 14.89 16.96
C LYS A 442 -18.68 14.79 18.43
N GLU A 443 -18.04 13.68 18.83
CA GLU A 443 -17.62 13.45 20.21
C GLU A 443 -16.50 14.40 20.66
N LYS A 444 -15.60 14.77 19.73
CA LYS A 444 -14.43 15.62 20.00
C LYS A 444 -14.65 17.10 19.64
N ASP A 445 -15.85 17.47 19.20
CA ASP A 445 -16.18 18.82 18.70
C ASP A 445 -15.24 19.29 17.56
N VAL A 446 -14.96 18.39 16.62
CA VAL A 446 -14.11 18.63 15.44
C VAL A 446 -14.95 18.60 14.17
N GLY A 447 -14.78 19.64 13.34
CA GLY A 447 -15.51 19.85 12.10
C GLY A 447 -16.65 20.86 12.25
N VAL A 448 -17.52 20.93 11.24
CA VAL A 448 -18.69 21.84 11.25
C VAL A 448 -19.97 21.02 11.33
N THR A 449 -20.82 21.35 12.30
CA THR A 449 -22.16 20.79 12.42
C THR A 449 -23.18 21.77 11.83
N ILE A 450 -23.97 21.30 10.88
CA ILE A 450 -25.03 22.06 10.22
C ILE A 450 -26.37 21.53 10.74
N GLU A 451 -27.03 22.34 11.56
CA GLU A 451 -28.37 22.06 12.07
C GLU A 451 -29.43 22.20 10.97
N ASP A 452 -30.52 21.43 11.09
CA ASP A 452 -31.68 21.48 10.18
C ASP A 452 -31.37 21.33 8.68
N PHE A 453 -30.31 20.57 8.35
CA PHE A 453 -30.01 20.10 6.99
C PHE A 453 -30.98 19.00 6.57
#